data_AF-X1GP22-F1
#
_entry.id   AF-X1GP22-F1
#
_cell.length_a   1.000
_cell.length_b   1.000
_cell.length_c   1.000
_cell.angle_alpha   90.00
_cell.angle_beta   90.00
_cell.angle_gamma   90.00
#
_symmetry.space_group_name_H-M   'P 1'
#
loop_
_entity.id
_entity.type
_entity.pdbx_description
1 polymer ?
#
loop_
_entity_poly.entity_id
_entity_poly.type
_entity_poly.pdbx_seq_one_letter_code
_entity_poly.pdbx_strand_id
1 'polypeptide(L)'
;HCSCHILRIYIYLSEPPPALKRISPFQFSYTSNVEWQQLPKGKNELKIIFSSDGAPKIIENPQPPYKAISFIKTALLKVDQYAISKLDRENPNPFAIRDLMKNSALFHSTAFPLRHVVIPGKTVYQAVREIIYESIKDVGFNNALDGALMDTLKWIAFEKWNSKPKDFLEPFGCPHCHENAATLPFEKEKGQCSKCNREIFITDMFGLHLNMDEDFAPNQVASDYMTVAETLMIFTPIRYFWENNKQVLKNCLLVKDGPLSLRATLAKLAAPIRRF
;
A
#
# COMPACT_ATOMS: atom_id res chain seq x y z
N HIS A 1 -23.08 -6.22 29.54
CA HIS A 1 -23.08 -6.99 28.28
C HIS A 1 -22.48 -6.16 27.17
N CYS A 2 -21.18 -6.32 26.87
CA CYS A 2 -20.52 -5.63 25.75
C CYS A 2 -20.54 -6.54 24.53
N SER A 3 -21.36 -6.18 23.53
CA SER A 3 -21.38 -6.86 22.24
C SER A 3 -20.15 -6.47 21.42
N CYS A 4 -19.23 -7.40 21.26
CA CYS A 4 -18.10 -7.30 20.36
C CYS A 4 -18.59 -7.58 18.93
N HIS A 5 -18.70 -6.55 18.09
CA HIS A 5 -19.01 -6.72 16.67
C HIS A 5 -17.71 -6.90 15.89
N ILE A 6 -17.43 -8.14 15.48
CA ILE A 6 -16.33 -8.51 14.58
C ILE A 6 -16.62 -7.89 13.19
N LEU A 7 -15.75 -6.98 12.75
CA LEU A 7 -15.76 -6.46 11.38
C LEU A 7 -15.17 -7.56 10.48
N ARG A 8 -15.99 -8.23 9.66
CA ARG A 8 -15.50 -9.15 8.62
C ARG A 8 -15.18 -8.35 7.37
N ILE A 9 -13.90 -8.15 7.10
CA ILE A 9 -13.41 -7.62 5.82
C ILE A 9 -13.33 -8.81 4.86
N TYR A 10 -14.15 -8.79 3.81
CA TYR A 10 -14.08 -9.77 2.73
C TYR A 10 -13.14 -9.22 1.65
N ILE A 11 -12.04 -9.92 1.38
CA ILE A 11 -11.07 -9.56 0.34
C ILE A 11 -11.06 -10.66 -0.70
N TYR A 12 -11.40 -10.31 -1.94
CA TYR A 12 -11.45 -11.25 -3.06
C TYR A 12 -10.08 -11.34 -3.73
N LEU A 13 -9.61 -12.57 -3.93
CA LEU A 13 -8.51 -12.90 -4.83
C LEU A 13 -9.12 -13.31 -6.17
N SER A 14 -8.89 -12.56 -7.23
CA SER A 14 -9.15 -13.04 -8.59
C SER A 14 -7.94 -13.84 -9.04
N GLU A 15 -8.01 -15.17 -8.96
CA GLU A 15 -7.09 -16.01 -9.73
C GLU A 15 -7.44 -15.92 -11.21
N PRO A 16 -6.44 -15.79 -12.12
CA PRO A 16 -6.71 -15.81 -13.55
C PRO A 16 -7.21 -17.21 -13.97
N PRO A 17 -8.20 -17.30 -14.87
CA PRO A 17 -8.58 -18.60 -15.42
C PRO A 17 -7.38 -19.22 -16.16
N PRO A 18 -7.10 -20.52 -15.98
CA PRO A 18 -6.00 -21.16 -16.68
C PRO A 18 -6.21 -21.10 -18.20
N ALA A 19 -5.15 -20.72 -18.91
CA ALA A 19 -5.11 -20.59 -20.35
C ALA A 19 -5.55 -21.90 -21.05
N LEU A 20 -6.55 -21.79 -21.93
CA LEU A 20 -7.02 -22.87 -22.80
C LEU A 20 -5.90 -23.29 -23.78
N LYS A 21 -5.13 -24.33 -23.44
CA LYS A 21 -4.38 -25.10 -24.43
C LYS A 21 -5.36 -26.03 -25.16
N ARG A 22 -5.51 -25.84 -26.47
CA ARG A 22 -6.20 -26.80 -27.35
C ARG A 22 -5.48 -28.15 -27.28
N ILE A 23 -6.11 -29.13 -26.63
CA ILE A 23 -5.79 -30.55 -26.76
C ILE A 23 -7.11 -31.26 -27.06
N SER A 24 -7.08 -32.14 -28.05
CA SER A 24 -8.19 -32.96 -28.56
C SER A 24 -8.75 -33.93 -27.49
N PRO A 25 -9.94 -34.51 -27.69
CA PRO A 25 -10.81 -34.91 -26.59
C PRO A 25 -10.42 -36.25 -25.99
N PHE A 26 -9.78 -36.22 -24.82
CA PHE A 26 -9.87 -37.31 -23.85
C PHE A 26 -10.92 -36.93 -22.81
N GLN A 27 -12.06 -37.63 -22.83
CA GLN A 27 -13.11 -37.51 -21.83
C GLN A 27 -12.58 -38.01 -20.47
N PHE A 28 -12.15 -37.09 -19.61
CA PHE A 28 -12.06 -37.34 -18.19
C PHE A 28 -13.37 -36.90 -17.53
N SER A 29 -14.19 -37.87 -17.12
CA SER A 29 -15.34 -37.61 -16.25
C SER A 29 -14.85 -37.35 -14.83
N TYR A 30 -14.58 -36.09 -14.49
CA TYR A 30 -14.48 -35.69 -13.10
C TYR A 30 -15.89 -35.48 -12.54
N THR A 31 -16.43 -36.49 -11.86
CA THR A 31 -17.56 -36.28 -10.94
C THR A 31 -17.01 -35.67 -9.65
N SER A 32 -16.70 -34.38 -9.69
CA SER A 32 -16.50 -33.64 -8.45
C SER A 32 -17.88 -33.39 -7.83
N ASN A 33 -18.17 -34.03 -6.69
CA ASN A 33 -19.32 -33.73 -5.83
C ASN A 33 -19.14 -32.35 -5.16
N VAL A 34 -18.96 -31.32 -5.97
CA VAL A 34 -18.92 -29.93 -5.52
C VAL A 34 -20.35 -29.42 -5.57
N GLU A 35 -21.03 -29.46 -4.43
CA GLU A 35 -22.28 -28.74 -4.26
C GLU A 35 -21.96 -27.23 -4.23
N TRP A 36 -22.21 -26.58 -5.36
CA TRP A 36 -22.13 -25.13 -5.46
C TRP A 36 -23.20 -24.51 -4.57
N GLN A 37 -22.80 -24.03 -3.40
CA GLN A 37 -23.68 -23.26 -2.55
C GLN A 37 -23.86 -21.87 -3.15
N GLN A 38 -25.12 -21.51 -3.40
CA GLN A 38 -25.45 -20.15 -3.80
C GLN A 38 -25.07 -19.20 -2.66
N LEU A 39 -24.27 -18.17 -2.97
CA LEU A 39 -23.93 -17.16 -1.99
C LEU A 39 -25.23 -16.60 -1.39
N PRO A 40 -25.34 -16.48 -0.06
CA PRO A 40 -26.52 -15.90 0.55
C PRO A 40 -26.70 -14.50 -0.04
N LYS A 41 -27.84 -14.25 -0.69
CA LYS A 41 -28.22 -12.93 -1.18
C LYS A 41 -28.46 -12.03 0.02
N GLY A 42 -27.38 -11.46 0.56
CA GLY A 42 -27.43 -10.47 1.62
C GLY A 42 -28.19 -9.23 1.12
N LYS A 43 -29.10 -8.72 1.95
CA LYS A 43 -30.03 -7.63 1.57
C LYS A 43 -29.38 -6.27 1.27
N ASN A 44 -28.07 -6.11 1.48
CA ASN A 44 -27.38 -4.82 1.32
C ASN A 44 -26.16 -4.99 0.41
N GLU A 45 -26.24 -4.38 -0.78
CA GLU A 45 -25.09 -4.23 -1.68
C GLU A 45 -24.04 -3.30 -1.04
N LEU A 46 -22.77 -3.66 -1.14
CA LEU A 46 -21.67 -2.75 -0.83
C LEU A 46 -21.78 -1.56 -1.79
N LYS A 47 -21.74 -0.33 -1.30
CA LYS A 47 -22.04 0.85 -2.14
C LYS A 47 -20.79 1.53 -2.69
N ILE A 48 -19.69 1.42 -1.94
CA ILE A 48 -18.44 2.11 -2.22
C ILE A 48 -17.36 1.06 -2.37
N ILE A 49 -16.66 1.08 -3.50
CA ILE A 49 -15.50 0.23 -3.73
C ILE A 49 -14.27 1.14 -3.75
N PHE A 50 -13.25 0.77 -2.99
CA PHE A 50 -11.93 1.37 -3.07
C PHE A 50 -10.98 0.32 -3.63
N SER A 51 -10.25 0.67 -4.68
CA SER A 51 -9.23 -0.20 -5.27
C SER A 51 -7.89 0.51 -5.34
N SER A 52 -6.84 -0.10 -4.82
CA SER A 52 -5.47 0.40 -4.99
C SER A 52 -4.67 -0.49 -5.93
N ASP A 53 -3.93 0.16 -6.83
CA ASP A 53 -2.99 -0.47 -7.76
C ASP A 53 -1.72 0.39 -7.86
N GLY A 54 -0.60 -0.23 -8.19
CA GLY A 54 0.70 0.37 -8.26
C GLY A 54 1.58 -0.31 -9.31
N ALA A 55 2.47 0.48 -9.90
CA ALA A 55 3.49 -0.04 -10.81
C ALA A 55 4.85 0.62 -10.58
N PRO A 56 5.95 -0.16 -10.49
CA PRO A 56 7.29 0.39 -10.54
C PRO A 56 7.80 0.32 -11.98
N LYS A 57 8.28 1.45 -12.51
CA LYS A 57 9.00 1.52 -13.78
C LYS A 57 10.45 1.86 -13.53
N ILE A 58 11.33 0.89 -13.77
CA ILE A 58 12.76 1.10 -13.69
C ILE A 58 13.26 1.54 -15.06
N ILE A 59 13.95 2.67 -15.10
CA ILE A 59 14.66 3.17 -16.27
C ILE A 59 16.14 2.90 -16.03
N GLU A 60 16.72 2.09 -16.90
CA GLU A 60 18.12 1.70 -16.85
C GLU A 60 18.82 2.11 -18.14
N ASN A 61 20.03 2.65 -18.01
CA ASN A 61 20.91 2.86 -19.15
C ASN A 61 21.44 1.49 -19.61
N PRO A 62 21.25 1.08 -20.88
CA PRO A 62 21.72 -0.21 -21.37
C PRO A 62 23.26 -0.32 -21.42
N GLN A 63 23.99 0.79 -21.29
CA GLN A 63 25.45 0.81 -21.31
C GLN A 63 26.03 0.92 -19.89
N PRO A 64 27.19 0.29 -19.62
CA PRO A 64 27.94 0.50 -18.40
C PRO A 64 28.11 2.00 -18.09
N PRO A 65 27.95 2.44 -16.83
CA PRO A 65 27.85 1.62 -15.62
C PRO A 65 26.42 1.15 -15.28
N TYR A 66 25.47 1.10 -16.22
CA TYR A 66 24.10 0.64 -15.96
C TYR A 66 23.34 1.50 -14.94
N LYS A 67 23.39 2.82 -15.14
CA LYS A 67 22.68 3.81 -14.30
C LYS A 67 21.20 3.49 -14.25
N ALA A 68 20.59 3.48 -13.07
CA ALA A 68 19.17 3.21 -12.93
C ALA A 68 18.45 4.11 -11.92
N ILE A 69 17.23 4.47 -12.28
CA ILE A 69 16.26 5.21 -11.46
C ILE A 69 14.95 4.42 -11.49
N SER A 70 14.26 4.35 -10.37
CA SER A 70 12.91 3.81 -10.30
C SER A 70 11.88 4.93 -10.24
N PHE A 71 10.80 4.79 -10.99
CA PHE A 71 9.58 5.59 -10.89
C PHE A 71 8.48 4.71 -10.34
N ILE A 72 7.89 5.07 -9.21
CA ILE A 72 6.79 4.33 -8.61
C ILE A 72 5.56 5.22 -8.66
N LYS A 73 4.46 4.68 -9.18
CA LYS A 73 3.15 5.33 -9.16
C LYS A 73 2.15 4.38 -8.56
N THR A 74 1.39 4.87 -7.58
CA THR A 74 0.27 4.16 -6.97
C THR A 74 -0.98 5.01 -7.06
N ALA A 75 -2.12 4.38 -7.31
CA ALA A 75 -3.41 5.04 -7.41
C ALA A 75 -4.41 4.39 -6.47
N LEU A 76 -5.22 5.20 -5.79
CA LEU A 76 -6.43 4.77 -5.11
C LEU A 76 -7.63 5.24 -5.92
N LEU A 77 -8.44 4.31 -6.40
CA LEU A 77 -9.68 4.59 -7.09
C LEU A 77 -10.85 4.35 -6.14
N LYS A 78 -11.68 5.37 -5.98
CA LYS A 78 -13.00 5.26 -5.37
C LYS A 78 -14.02 5.06 -6.49
N VAL A 79 -14.82 4.02 -6.37
CA VAL A 79 -15.90 3.72 -7.28
C VAL A 79 -17.20 3.70 -6.49
N ASP A 80 -18.11 4.60 -6.87
CA ASP A 80 -19.47 4.61 -6.37
C ASP A 80 -20.34 3.74 -7.29
N GLN A 81 -20.91 2.66 -6.76
CA GLN A 81 -21.74 1.75 -7.54
C GLN A 81 -23.00 2.45 -8.08
N TYR A 82 -23.52 3.46 -7.37
CA TYR A 82 -24.63 4.25 -7.88
C TYR A 82 -24.22 5.06 -9.11
N ALA A 83 -23.02 5.65 -9.11
CA ALA A 83 -22.51 6.38 -10.25
C ALA A 83 -22.26 5.45 -11.46
N ILE A 84 -21.72 4.26 -11.23
CA ILE A 84 -21.56 3.23 -12.28
C ILE A 84 -22.91 2.74 -12.80
N SER A 85 -23.92 2.59 -11.94
CA SER A 85 -25.24 2.08 -12.35
C SER A 85 -25.94 2.94 -13.40
N LYS A 86 -25.48 4.19 -13.59
CA LYS A 86 -25.96 5.13 -14.62
C LYS A 86 -25.29 4.94 -15.98
N LEU A 87 -24.21 4.18 -16.05
CA LEU A 87 -23.55 3.83 -17.30
C LEU A 87 -24.24 2.63 -17.96
N ASP A 88 -24.20 2.59 -19.28
CA ASP A 88 -24.59 1.40 -20.04
C ASP A 88 -23.72 0.22 -19.60
N ARG A 89 -24.36 -0.87 -19.14
CA ARG A 89 -23.66 -2.05 -18.61
C ARG A 89 -23.06 -2.91 -19.72
N GLU A 90 -23.67 -2.91 -20.89
CA GLU A 90 -23.26 -3.76 -22.02
C GLU A 90 -22.25 -3.03 -22.89
N ASN A 91 -22.44 -1.71 -23.11
CA ASN A 91 -21.58 -0.89 -23.96
C ASN A 91 -21.23 0.45 -23.29
N PRO A 92 -20.47 0.44 -22.17
CA PRO A 92 -20.17 1.66 -21.45
C PRO A 92 -19.31 2.60 -22.30
N ASN A 93 -19.71 3.87 -22.41
CA ASN A 93 -18.92 4.89 -23.10
C ASN A 93 -17.58 5.11 -22.37
N PRO A 94 -16.41 4.84 -23.01
CA PRO A 94 -15.11 4.99 -22.38
C PRO A 94 -14.81 6.39 -21.83
N PHE A 95 -15.35 7.44 -22.46
CA PHE A 95 -15.18 8.82 -21.99
C PHE A 95 -15.98 9.08 -20.72
N ALA A 96 -17.17 8.50 -20.59
CA ALA A 96 -17.99 8.62 -19.39
C ALA A 96 -17.34 7.90 -18.19
N ILE A 97 -16.71 6.73 -18.43
CA ILE A 97 -15.90 6.05 -17.41
C ILE A 97 -14.72 6.94 -17.00
N ARG A 98 -13.95 7.46 -17.96
CA ARG A 98 -12.81 8.34 -17.69
C ARG A 98 -13.21 9.55 -16.85
N ASP A 99 -14.31 10.20 -17.19
CA ASP A 99 -14.76 11.41 -16.49
C ASP A 99 -15.24 11.08 -15.06
N LEU A 100 -15.88 9.93 -14.85
CA LEU A 100 -16.21 9.40 -13.51
C LEU A 100 -14.94 9.10 -12.69
N MET A 101 -13.90 8.57 -13.33
CA MET A 101 -12.63 8.25 -12.66
C MET A 101 -11.77 9.47 -12.35
N LYS A 102 -11.82 10.54 -13.18
CA LYS A 102 -10.95 11.71 -13.06
C LYS A 102 -11.01 12.37 -11.67
N ASN A 103 -12.19 12.41 -11.06
CA ASN A 103 -12.41 13.02 -9.74
C ASN A 103 -12.42 11.99 -8.60
N SER A 104 -12.24 10.71 -8.93
CA SER A 104 -12.35 9.60 -7.98
C SER A 104 -11.03 8.86 -7.79
N ALA A 105 -9.95 9.35 -8.40
CA ALA A 105 -8.61 8.79 -8.33
C ALA A 105 -7.69 9.70 -7.50
N LEU A 106 -7.07 9.15 -6.46
CA LEU A 106 -5.93 9.75 -5.77
C LEU A 106 -4.66 9.12 -6.30
N PHE A 107 -3.64 9.93 -6.58
CA PHE A 107 -2.37 9.46 -7.10
C PHE A 107 -1.24 9.82 -6.14
N HIS A 108 -0.34 8.87 -5.95
CA HIS A 108 0.95 9.06 -5.32
C HIS A 108 2.03 8.65 -6.31
N SER A 109 3.07 9.47 -6.43
CA SER A 109 4.16 9.25 -7.39
C SER A 109 5.48 9.64 -6.74
N THR A 110 6.50 8.82 -6.93
CA THR A 110 7.85 9.13 -6.49
C THR A 110 8.88 8.57 -7.45
N ALA A 111 10.10 9.09 -7.37
CA ALA A 111 11.25 8.54 -8.06
C ALA A 111 12.48 8.59 -7.18
N PHE A 112 13.25 7.51 -7.15
CA PHE A 112 14.52 7.46 -6.42
C PHE A 112 15.61 6.71 -7.19
N PRO A 113 16.88 7.07 -6.97
CA PRO A 113 18.00 6.38 -7.62
C PRO A 113 18.13 4.94 -7.12
N LEU A 114 18.57 4.04 -8.00
CA LEU A 114 18.88 2.66 -7.64
C LEU A 114 20.39 2.39 -7.65
N ARG A 115 21.09 2.84 -8.70
CA ARG A 115 22.54 2.66 -8.84
C ARG A 115 23.13 3.67 -9.82
N HIS A 116 24.34 4.14 -9.51
CA HIS A 116 25.13 5.05 -10.36
C HIS A 116 24.42 6.36 -10.78
N VAL A 117 23.40 6.74 -10.01
CA VAL A 117 22.72 8.04 -10.07
C VAL A 117 22.78 8.60 -8.66
N VAL A 118 23.49 9.72 -8.50
CA VAL A 118 23.80 10.28 -7.18
C VAL A 118 23.22 11.68 -7.07
N ILE A 119 22.76 12.02 -5.86
CA ILE A 119 22.43 13.39 -5.48
C ILE A 119 23.70 13.98 -4.88
N PRO A 120 24.16 15.17 -5.32
CA PRO A 120 25.37 15.77 -4.77
C PRO A 120 25.37 15.82 -3.24
N GLY A 121 26.41 15.26 -2.63
CA GLY A 121 26.57 15.21 -1.17
C GLY A 121 25.82 14.08 -0.45
N LYS A 122 25.19 13.14 -1.16
CA LYS A 122 24.49 11.99 -0.58
C LYS A 122 24.85 10.68 -1.26
N THR A 123 24.94 9.61 -0.48
CA THR A 123 25.00 8.24 -1.00
C THR A 123 23.60 7.82 -1.51
N VAL A 124 23.53 6.77 -2.34
CA VAL A 124 22.22 6.25 -2.80
C VAL A 124 21.36 5.83 -1.62
N TYR A 125 21.96 5.20 -0.61
CA TYR A 125 21.31 4.80 0.63
C TYR A 125 20.59 5.95 1.34
N GLN A 126 21.28 7.08 1.51
CA GLN A 126 20.74 8.28 2.15
C GLN A 126 19.64 8.91 1.28
N ALA A 127 19.91 9.06 -0.02
CA ALA A 127 18.97 9.63 -0.96
C ALA A 127 17.64 8.86 -0.99
N VAL A 128 17.69 7.53 -1.09
CA VAL A 128 16.47 6.70 -1.13
C VAL A 128 15.67 6.83 0.16
N ARG A 129 16.31 6.79 1.34
CA ARG A 129 15.63 6.93 2.63
C ARG A 129 14.90 8.28 2.76
N GLU A 130 15.58 9.37 2.44
CA GLU A 130 15.01 10.70 2.49
C GLU A 130 13.88 10.87 1.48
N ILE A 131 14.06 10.42 0.23
CA ILE A 131 13.02 10.48 -0.79
C ILE A 131 11.79 9.72 -0.33
N ILE A 132 11.93 8.51 0.21
CA ILE A 132 10.80 7.71 0.73
C ILE A 132 10.06 8.47 1.83
N TYR A 133 10.80 9.07 2.78
CA TYR A 133 10.20 9.88 3.84
C TYR A 133 9.40 11.07 3.27
N GLU A 134 10.02 11.88 2.40
CA GLU A 134 9.37 13.04 1.80
C GLU A 134 8.20 12.63 0.89
N SER A 135 8.30 11.48 0.22
CA SER A 135 7.23 10.96 -0.64
C SER A 135 6.00 10.57 0.15
N ILE A 136 6.15 9.91 1.31
CA ILE A 136 4.99 9.57 2.16
C ILE A 136 4.36 10.84 2.76
N LYS A 137 5.16 11.89 2.96
CA LYS A 137 4.70 13.20 3.44
C LYS A 137 4.06 14.06 2.35
N ASP A 138 4.25 13.72 1.08
CA ASP A 138 3.80 14.51 -0.05
C ASP A 138 2.29 14.81 0.02
N VAL A 139 1.93 16.06 -0.29
CA VAL A 139 0.53 16.51 -0.37
C VAL A 139 -0.11 16.11 -1.70
N GLY A 140 0.68 15.57 -2.63
CA GLY A 140 0.24 15.15 -3.95
C GLY A 140 -0.02 16.33 -4.89
N PHE A 141 -0.22 16.02 -6.17
CA PHE A 141 -0.55 17.03 -7.17
C PHE A 141 -1.87 17.75 -6.82
N ASN A 142 -1.88 19.09 -6.86
CA ASN A 142 -3.01 19.93 -6.44
C ASN A 142 -3.52 19.64 -5.01
N ASN A 143 -2.64 19.24 -4.08
CA ASN A 143 -2.98 18.87 -2.70
C ASN A 143 -4.00 17.72 -2.60
N ALA A 144 -4.04 16.84 -3.60
CA ALA A 144 -5.03 15.75 -3.63
C ALA A 144 -4.86 14.73 -2.50
N LEU A 145 -3.65 14.57 -1.95
CA LEU A 145 -3.39 13.65 -0.84
C LEU A 145 -3.43 14.36 0.51
N ASP A 146 -3.13 15.65 0.58
CA ASP A 146 -3.14 16.45 1.83
C ASP A 146 -2.41 15.75 3.00
N GLY A 147 -1.26 15.11 2.72
CA GLY A 147 -0.48 14.37 3.73
C GLY A 147 -1.14 13.08 4.25
N ALA A 148 -2.23 12.62 3.63
CA ALA A 148 -3.03 11.51 4.13
C ALA A 148 -2.25 10.18 4.26
N LEU A 149 -1.21 9.95 3.45
CA LEU A 149 -0.36 8.77 3.58
C LEU A 149 0.45 8.80 4.87
N MET A 150 1.05 9.95 5.23
CA MET A 150 1.78 10.12 6.49
C MET A 150 0.84 9.99 7.69
N ASP A 151 -0.35 10.59 7.63
CA ASP A 151 -1.32 10.44 8.70
C ASP A 151 -1.80 9.00 8.86
N THR A 152 -1.99 8.30 7.75
CA THR A 152 -2.32 6.87 7.75
C THR A 152 -1.18 6.03 8.31
N LEU A 153 0.07 6.33 7.95
CA LEU A 153 1.24 5.68 8.52
C LEU A 153 1.28 5.86 10.04
N LYS A 154 1.14 7.09 10.55
CA LYS A 154 1.11 7.35 12.00
C LYS A 154 -0.06 6.63 12.68
N TRP A 155 -1.24 6.64 12.06
CA TRP A 155 -2.42 5.93 12.56
C TRP A 155 -2.19 4.44 12.70
N ILE A 156 -1.52 3.82 11.72
CA ILE A 156 -1.12 2.42 11.77
C ILE A 156 -0.03 2.18 12.81
N ALA A 157 1.06 2.95 12.75
CA ALA A 157 2.28 2.73 13.52
C ALA A 157 2.05 2.88 15.03
N PHE A 158 1.22 3.85 15.43
CA PHE A 158 0.85 4.10 16.82
C PHE A 158 -0.48 3.45 17.24
N GLU A 159 -1.12 2.68 16.35
CA GLU A 159 -2.39 1.98 16.59
C GLU A 159 -3.48 2.90 17.14
N LYS A 160 -3.67 4.04 16.47
CA LYS A 160 -4.55 5.12 16.92
C LYS A 160 -6.04 4.74 16.93
N TRP A 161 -6.41 3.55 16.45
CA TRP A 161 -7.76 3.00 16.61
C TRP A 161 -8.07 2.49 18.02
N ASN A 162 -7.05 2.24 18.84
CA ASN A 162 -7.21 1.80 20.22
C ASN A 162 -7.54 2.98 21.15
N SER A 163 -8.25 2.70 22.25
CA SER A 163 -8.55 3.70 23.28
C SER A 163 -7.28 4.26 23.95
N LYS A 164 -6.22 3.46 23.98
CA LYS A 164 -4.87 3.86 24.38
C LYS A 164 -3.90 3.57 23.23
N PRO A 165 -3.61 4.55 22.36
CA PRO A 165 -2.56 4.44 21.35
C PRO A 165 -1.20 4.19 22.00
N LYS A 166 -0.23 3.74 21.19
CA LYS A 166 1.13 3.49 21.67
C LYS A 166 1.88 4.81 21.89
N ASP A 167 2.55 4.92 23.02
CA ASP A 167 3.41 6.07 23.34
C ASP A 167 4.71 6.08 22.51
N PHE A 168 5.13 4.92 21.98
CA PHE A 168 6.34 4.74 21.19
C PHE A 168 6.13 3.68 20.09
N LEU A 169 6.90 3.80 19.00
CA LEU A 169 6.97 2.75 17.98
C LEU A 169 7.59 1.47 18.55
N GLU A 170 7.11 0.31 18.08
CA GLU A 170 7.83 -0.94 18.32
C GLU A 170 9.24 -0.82 17.73
N PRO A 171 10.29 -1.25 18.47
CA PRO A 171 11.65 -1.16 17.97
C PRO A 171 11.82 -1.82 16.60
N PHE A 172 12.53 -1.14 15.72
CA PHE A 172 12.89 -1.60 14.38
C PHE A 172 14.40 -1.45 14.13
N GLY A 173 14.88 -2.06 13.05
CA GLY A 173 16.29 -2.00 12.65
C GLY A 173 16.71 -0.57 12.34
N CYS A 174 17.79 -0.11 12.97
CA CYS A 174 18.34 1.21 12.70
C CYS A 174 19.05 1.23 11.33
N PRO A 175 18.77 2.20 10.44
CA PRO A 175 19.42 2.31 9.13
C PRO A 175 20.91 2.73 9.19
N HIS A 176 21.46 2.83 10.39
CA HIS A 176 22.78 3.40 10.61
C HIS A 176 23.69 2.40 11.31
N CYS A 177 23.22 1.81 12.41
CA CYS A 177 23.97 0.82 13.18
C CYS A 177 23.38 -0.60 13.12
N HIS A 178 22.27 -0.80 12.39
CA HIS A 178 21.58 -2.08 12.19
C HIS A 178 21.01 -2.77 13.45
N GLU A 179 21.30 -2.23 14.63
CA GLU A 179 20.67 -2.62 15.89
C GLU A 179 19.16 -2.42 15.86
N ASN A 180 18.42 -3.39 16.41
CA ASN A 180 16.96 -3.34 16.53
C ASN A 180 16.51 -2.47 17.73
N ALA A 181 16.96 -1.21 17.73
CA ALA A 181 16.80 -0.23 18.80
C ALA A 181 16.22 1.11 18.32
N ALA A 182 15.96 1.27 17.03
CA ALA A 182 15.34 2.48 16.50
C ALA A 182 13.85 2.51 16.88
N THR A 183 13.41 3.63 17.43
CA THR A 183 12.01 3.88 17.82
C THR A 183 11.77 5.39 17.83
N LEU A 184 10.50 5.80 17.74
CA LEU A 184 10.08 7.20 17.80
C LEU A 184 8.96 7.36 18.84
N PRO A 185 8.94 8.49 19.58
CA PRO A 185 7.81 8.84 20.45
C PRO A 185 6.53 9.08 19.64
N PHE A 186 5.39 9.07 20.33
CA PHE A 186 4.06 9.30 19.77
C PHE A 186 4.02 10.50 18.81
N GLU A 187 3.44 10.27 17.62
CA GLU A 187 3.28 11.25 16.53
C GLU A 187 4.58 11.85 15.97
N LYS A 188 5.76 11.39 16.41
CA LYS A 188 7.03 11.88 15.86
C LYS A 188 7.34 11.20 14.53
N GLU A 189 7.66 12.02 13.54
CA GLU A 189 8.08 11.60 12.20
C GLU A 189 9.60 11.41 12.08
N LYS A 190 10.36 12.12 12.91
CA LYS A 190 11.82 12.10 12.95
C LYS A 190 12.31 11.99 14.39
N GLY A 191 13.50 11.44 14.57
CA GLY A 191 14.16 11.33 15.86
C GLY A 191 15.59 10.83 15.70
N GLN A 192 16.21 10.42 16.80
CA GLN A 192 17.57 9.89 16.80
C GLN A 192 17.57 8.47 17.35
N CYS A 193 18.40 7.61 16.78
CA CYS A 193 18.60 6.26 17.32
C CYS A 193 19.32 6.32 18.67
N SER A 194 18.79 5.63 19.68
CA SER A 194 19.38 5.57 21.03
C SER A 194 20.77 4.93 21.12
N LYS A 195 21.22 4.22 20.06
CA LYS A 195 22.52 3.54 20.02
C LYS A 195 23.61 4.33 19.31
N CYS A 196 23.27 4.99 18.19
CA CYS A 196 24.26 5.69 17.37
C CYS A 196 23.98 7.20 17.20
N ASN A 197 22.91 7.72 17.81
CA ASN A 197 22.46 9.11 17.78
C ASN A 197 22.25 9.71 16.37
N ARG A 198 22.25 8.89 15.32
CA ARG A 198 21.95 9.35 13.96
C ARG A 198 20.46 9.45 13.71
N GLU A 199 20.09 10.34 12.78
CA GLU A 199 18.70 10.64 12.46
C GLU A 199 17.98 9.44 11.83
N ILE A 200 16.77 9.18 12.33
CA ILE A 200 15.85 8.16 11.81
C ILE A 200 14.51 8.80 11.46
N PHE A 201 13.87 8.25 10.44
CA PHE A 201 12.54 8.63 9.97
C PHE A 201 11.53 7.55 10.38
N ILE A 202 10.26 7.93 10.54
CA ILE A 202 9.18 6.96 10.76
C ILE A 202 9.10 5.94 9.64
N THR A 203 9.39 6.33 8.40
CA THR A 203 9.43 5.44 7.23
C THR A 203 10.58 4.43 7.27
N ASP A 204 11.61 4.61 8.10
CA ASP A 204 12.64 3.59 8.30
C ASP A 204 12.05 2.31 8.92
N MET A 205 10.89 2.40 9.59
CA MET A 205 10.18 1.24 10.11
C MET A 205 9.74 0.26 9.01
N PHE A 206 9.70 0.68 7.74
CA PHE A 206 9.43 -0.23 6.63
C PHE A 206 10.53 -1.27 6.43
N GLY A 207 11.75 -1.03 6.95
CA GLY A 207 12.87 -1.96 6.82
C GLY A 207 13.46 -2.03 5.41
N LEU A 208 13.06 -1.16 4.47
CA LEU A 208 13.58 -1.13 3.09
C LEU A 208 15.10 -0.94 3.05
N HIS A 209 15.61 -0.18 4.00
CA HIS A 209 17.03 0.12 4.18
C HIS A 209 17.87 -1.11 4.56
N LEU A 210 17.26 -2.23 4.95
CA LEU A 210 17.97 -3.49 5.25
C LEU A 210 18.37 -4.24 3.98
N ASN A 211 17.78 -3.89 2.83
CA ASN A 211 18.05 -4.51 1.53
C ASN A 211 18.96 -3.63 0.65
N MET A 212 19.55 -2.56 1.20
CA MET A 212 20.37 -1.61 0.46
C MET A 212 21.80 -1.59 0.96
N ASP A 213 22.73 -1.33 0.05
CA ASP A 213 24.11 -0.96 0.34
C ASP A 213 24.29 0.56 0.18
N GLU A 214 25.46 1.07 0.54
CA GLU A 214 25.75 2.51 0.57
C GLU A 214 25.43 3.23 -0.76
N ASP A 215 25.89 2.66 -1.88
CA ASP A 215 25.70 3.23 -3.23
C ASP A 215 24.85 2.34 -4.16
N PHE A 216 24.07 1.43 -3.59
CA PHE A 216 23.25 0.49 -4.36
C PHE A 216 21.94 0.14 -3.65
N ALA A 217 20.83 0.34 -4.34
CA ALA A 217 19.52 -0.17 -3.96
C ALA A 217 19.03 -1.16 -5.03
N PRO A 218 18.75 -2.42 -4.68
CA PRO A 218 18.24 -3.39 -5.64
C PRO A 218 16.84 -3.00 -6.11
N ASN A 219 16.47 -3.44 -7.31
CA ASN A 219 15.14 -3.21 -7.90
C ASN A 219 13.98 -3.60 -6.94
N GLN A 220 14.21 -4.59 -6.07
CA GLN A 220 13.23 -5.04 -5.07
C GLN A 220 12.79 -3.91 -4.12
N VAL A 221 13.65 -2.93 -3.80
CA VAL A 221 13.30 -1.79 -2.95
C VAL A 221 12.16 -0.98 -3.56
N ALA A 222 12.13 -0.84 -4.89
CA ALA A 222 11.04 -0.17 -5.59
C ALA A 222 9.72 -0.93 -5.50
N SER A 223 9.75 -2.25 -5.70
CA SER A 223 8.57 -3.11 -5.59
C SER A 223 8.03 -3.20 -4.16
N ASP A 224 8.92 -3.25 -3.16
CA ASP A 224 8.55 -3.26 -1.74
C ASP A 224 7.94 -1.92 -1.34
N TYR A 225 8.53 -0.80 -1.76
CA TYR A 225 7.98 0.52 -1.51
C TYR A 225 6.60 0.71 -2.18
N MET A 226 6.42 0.22 -3.40
CA MET A 226 5.11 0.22 -4.07
C MET A 226 4.07 -0.53 -3.23
N THR A 227 4.42 -1.71 -2.72
CA THR A 227 3.54 -2.50 -1.84
C THR A 227 3.17 -1.74 -0.57
N VAL A 228 4.12 -1.01 0.03
CA VAL A 228 3.86 -0.11 1.17
C VAL A 228 2.89 1.00 0.78
N ALA A 229 3.14 1.70 -0.33
CA ALA A 229 2.30 2.80 -0.80
C ALA A 229 0.87 2.34 -1.09
N GLU A 230 0.67 1.21 -1.78
CA GLU A 230 -0.65 0.61 -2.02
C GLU A 230 -1.36 0.27 -0.71
N THR A 231 -0.62 -0.27 0.26
CA THR A 231 -1.18 -0.62 1.57
C THR A 231 -1.64 0.63 2.31
N LEU A 232 -0.82 1.68 2.33
CA LEU A 232 -1.21 2.95 2.94
C LEU A 232 -2.39 3.59 2.18
N MET A 233 -2.46 3.45 0.86
CA MET A 233 -3.58 3.92 0.05
C MET A 233 -4.90 3.26 0.42
N ILE A 234 -4.96 1.93 0.57
CA ILE A 234 -6.19 1.25 1.00
C ILE A 234 -6.54 1.55 2.46
N PHE A 235 -5.54 1.78 3.32
CA PHE A 235 -5.78 2.12 4.72
C PHE A 235 -6.19 3.58 4.93
N THR A 236 -5.94 4.45 3.96
CA THR A 236 -6.32 5.87 4.03
C THR A 236 -7.84 6.06 4.16
N PRO A 237 -8.71 5.49 3.30
CA PRO A 237 -10.16 5.57 3.50
C PRO A 237 -10.60 4.81 4.76
N ILE A 238 -9.91 3.73 5.16
CA ILE A 238 -10.20 3.02 6.42
C ILE A 238 -10.03 3.97 7.59
N ARG A 239 -8.86 4.61 7.73
CA ARG A 239 -8.59 5.61 8.77
C ARG A 239 -9.64 6.72 8.72
N TYR A 240 -9.82 7.33 7.55
CA TYR A 240 -10.73 8.46 7.38
C TYR A 240 -12.15 8.13 7.90
N PHE A 241 -12.73 7.02 7.47
CA PHE A 241 -14.07 6.65 7.95
C PHE A 241 -14.04 6.10 9.38
N TRP A 242 -12.97 5.47 9.85
CA TRP A 242 -12.88 5.05 11.24
C TRP A 242 -12.97 6.24 12.20
N GLU A 243 -12.29 7.35 11.85
CA GLU A 243 -12.24 8.58 12.66
C GLU A 243 -13.53 9.41 12.51
N ASN A 244 -14.15 9.45 11.33
CA ASN A 244 -15.25 10.37 11.04
C ASN A 244 -16.64 9.70 11.01
N ASN A 245 -16.77 8.50 10.44
CA ASN A 245 -18.05 7.79 10.35
C ASN A 245 -17.85 6.28 10.11
N LYS A 246 -17.61 5.55 11.20
CA LYS A 246 -17.27 4.12 11.16
C LYS A 246 -18.37 3.25 10.54
N GLN A 247 -19.62 3.71 10.50
CA GLN A 247 -20.73 2.95 9.90
C GLN A 247 -20.59 2.81 8.37
N VAL A 248 -19.93 3.77 7.71
CA VAL A 248 -19.72 3.74 6.25
C VAL A 248 -18.86 2.54 5.85
N LEU A 249 -17.88 2.15 6.68
CA LEU A 249 -16.99 1.02 6.42
C LEU A 249 -17.73 -0.31 6.21
N LYS A 250 -18.92 -0.47 6.82
CA LYS A 250 -19.77 -1.66 6.62
C LYS A 250 -20.28 -1.81 5.19
N ASN A 251 -20.27 -0.72 4.41
CA ASN A 251 -20.74 -0.67 3.03
C ASN A 251 -19.58 -0.49 2.04
N CYS A 252 -18.34 -0.65 2.50
CA CYS A 252 -17.15 -0.51 1.68
C CYS A 252 -16.56 -1.87 1.29
N LEU A 253 -16.19 -2.03 0.02
CA LEU A 253 -15.27 -3.06 -0.44
C LEU A 253 -13.90 -2.43 -0.64
N LEU A 254 -12.84 -3.04 -0.09
CA LEU A 254 -11.46 -2.60 -0.25
C LEU A 254 -10.70 -3.66 -1.04
N VAL A 255 -10.18 -3.29 -2.20
CA VAL A 255 -9.45 -4.14 -3.12
C VAL A 255 -8.03 -3.61 -3.24
N LYS A 256 -7.06 -4.52 -3.17
CA LYS A 256 -5.66 -4.23 -3.44
C LYS A 256 -5.23 -5.13 -4.58
N ASP A 257 -4.60 -4.57 -5.61
CA ASP A 257 -3.95 -5.39 -6.63
C ASP A 257 -2.67 -6.02 -6.04
N GLY A 258 -2.47 -7.31 -6.30
CA GLY A 258 -1.38 -8.10 -5.75
C GLY A 258 -1.57 -8.57 -4.29
N PRO A 259 -0.49 -9.07 -3.66
CA PRO A 259 -0.59 -9.70 -2.35
C PRO A 259 -0.94 -8.69 -1.26
N LEU A 260 -1.83 -9.10 -0.35
CA LEU A 260 -2.06 -8.42 0.93
C LEU A 260 -0.94 -8.68 1.95
N SER A 261 -0.15 -9.74 1.73
CA SER A 261 0.91 -10.11 2.65
C SER A 261 2.10 -9.16 2.52
N LEU A 262 2.33 -8.37 3.56
CA LEU A 262 3.60 -7.69 3.79
C LEU A 262 4.58 -8.72 4.39
N ARG A 263 5.58 -9.14 3.61
CA ARG A 263 6.57 -10.17 4.00
C ARG A 263 7.96 -9.55 4.23
N ALA A 264 8.86 -10.36 4.79
CA ALA A 264 10.27 -10.02 5.00
C ALA A 264 10.47 -8.69 5.74
N THR A 265 11.16 -7.73 5.12
CA THR A 265 11.50 -6.41 5.68
C THR A 265 10.27 -5.62 6.11
N LEU A 266 9.13 -5.80 5.44
CA LEU A 266 7.88 -5.09 5.72
C LEU A 266 7.12 -5.61 6.96
N ALA A 267 7.66 -6.61 7.68
CA ALA A 267 6.99 -7.24 8.82
C ALA A 267 6.63 -6.25 9.95
N LYS A 268 7.43 -5.17 10.11
CA LYS A 268 7.19 -4.14 11.13
C LYS A 268 5.97 -3.28 10.85
N LEU A 269 5.65 -3.04 9.57
CA LEU A 269 4.38 -2.43 9.17
C LEU A 269 3.22 -3.45 9.22
N ALA A 270 3.50 -4.72 8.91
CA ALA A 270 2.50 -5.78 8.94
C ALA A 270 1.93 -6.05 10.34
N ALA A 271 2.78 -5.94 11.38
CA ALA A 271 2.40 -6.26 12.75
C ALA A 271 1.21 -5.45 13.29
N PRO A 272 1.19 -4.10 13.23
CA PRO A 272 0.03 -3.32 13.64
C PRO A 272 -1.20 -3.59 12.77
N ILE A 273 -1.01 -3.76 11.45
CA ILE A 273 -2.12 -4.08 10.52
C ILE A 273 -2.83 -5.38 10.90
N ARG A 274 -2.10 -6.41 11.36
CA ARG A 274 -2.69 -7.68 11.82
C ARG A 274 -3.44 -7.58 13.14
N ARG A 275 -3.15 -6.54 13.94
CA ARG A 275 -3.82 -6.29 15.23
C ARG A 275 -5.08 -5.45 15.09
N PHE A 276 -5.21 -4.70 13.99
CA PHE A 276 -6.43 -4.01 13.60
C PHE A 276 -7.51 -5.02 13.18
#